data_AF-A0A8J6IWF1-F1
#
_entry.id   AF-A0A8J6IWF1-F1
#
_cell.length_a   1.000
_cell.length_b   1.000
_cell.length_c   1.000
_cell.angle_alpha   90.00
_cell.angle_beta   90.00
_cell.angle_gamma   90.00
#
_symmetry.space_group_name_H-M   'P 1'
#
loop_
_entity.id
_entity.type
_entity.pdbx_description
1 polymer ?
#
loop_
_entity_poly.entity_id
_entity_poly.type
_entity_poly.pdbx_seq_one_letter_code
_entity_poly.pdbx_strand_id
1 'polypeptide(L)'
;MNKRHQYGPYVAVGVTAFAVIAAALLLFFTLFHLSALRAFFGTLAHILRPIFLGMIFAFLLLPIHRGIFRFLTAMTPEKRLKNKGDVQFLNVLAIIFSLLLAVFLLYLLLAMALPQIYLSIVGLVNAFPEYINSVQDWLQKFLADNPDIQNTVMSVYVSAADSLEEWLNADILPNLESVTTTVQWLRQSVLPNLTGVMSSVSALVVSLALLVKDLLIALIVTFYLLIRKDVFAAQSKKIIYSALPTHVGDLVVEETRSAYRIMSGFINGKLLDSLVIGIIALVCCNILSFPYPALLATIIGVTNVIPFFGPFIGAIPCALLVFLDSPIKCLYFAVFILVLQQFDGNILGPKILGDSTGLASFWVLFSILLFGGLFGFAGMVLGVPVFAMIYSILRRLVLYGLRRRGLPEDTECYIGPTGPMEKR
;
A
#
# COMPACT_ATOMS: atom_id res chain seq x y z
N MET A 1 62.52 -35.98 0.75
CA MET A 1 62.61 -34.63 0.12
C MET A 1 61.43 -34.44 -0.82
N ASN A 2 60.64 -33.40 -0.57
CA ASN A 2 59.33 -33.10 -1.15
C ASN A 2 59.41 -32.62 -2.62
N LYS A 3 58.82 -33.37 -3.57
CA LYS A 3 58.65 -32.98 -4.99
C LYS A 3 57.22 -32.53 -5.35
N ARG A 4 56.39 -32.13 -4.37
CA ARG A 4 54.97 -31.76 -4.59
C ARG A 4 54.67 -30.26 -4.78
N HIS A 5 55.68 -29.38 -4.88
CA HIS A 5 55.46 -27.92 -4.87
C HIS A 5 55.87 -27.15 -6.15
N GLN A 6 56.25 -27.82 -7.24
CA GLN A 6 56.79 -27.11 -8.41
C GLN A 6 55.73 -26.62 -9.43
N TYR A 7 54.53 -27.23 -9.46
CA TYR A 7 53.46 -26.86 -10.42
C TYR A 7 52.28 -26.09 -9.80
N GLY A 8 52.25 -25.95 -8.47
CA GLY A 8 51.17 -25.25 -7.75
C GLY A 8 50.92 -23.81 -8.22
N PRO A 9 51.96 -22.98 -8.45
CA PRO A 9 51.78 -21.60 -8.89
C PRO A 9 51.20 -21.51 -10.30
N TYR A 10 51.68 -22.33 -11.25
CA TYR A 10 51.22 -22.32 -12.63
C TYR A 10 49.79 -22.87 -12.78
N VAL A 11 49.43 -23.89 -11.99
CA VAL A 11 48.06 -24.41 -11.94
C VAL A 11 47.11 -23.39 -11.33
N ALA A 12 47.51 -22.70 -10.25
CA ALA A 12 46.70 -21.64 -9.66
C ALA A 12 46.47 -20.47 -10.64
N VAL A 13 47.51 -20.03 -11.36
CA VAL A 13 47.39 -19.00 -12.40
C VAL A 13 46.47 -19.47 -13.53
N GLY A 14 46.59 -20.71 -13.99
CA GLY A 14 45.69 -21.28 -15.00
C GLY A 14 44.22 -21.34 -14.56
N VAL A 15 43.95 -21.75 -13.33
CA VAL A 15 42.58 -21.81 -12.76
C VAL A 15 42.01 -20.39 -12.59
N THR A 16 42.80 -19.44 -12.10
CA THR A 16 42.35 -18.05 -11.97
C THR A 16 42.08 -17.40 -13.33
N ALA A 17 42.94 -17.61 -14.34
CA ALA A 17 42.72 -17.12 -15.69
C ALA A 17 41.44 -17.71 -16.32
N PHE A 18 41.23 -19.01 -16.17
CA PHE A 18 40.00 -19.67 -16.62
C PHE A 18 38.76 -19.12 -15.90
N ALA A 19 38.82 -18.95 -14.57
CA ALA A 19 37.70 -18.41 -13.80
C ALA A 19 37.37 -16.97 -14.19
N VAL A 20 38.38 -16.13 -14.45
CA VAL A 20 38.19 -14.75 -14.90
C VAL A 20 37.59 -14.71 -16.30
N ILE A 21 38.07 -15.53 -17.23
CA ILE A 21 37.51 -15.62 -18.60
C ILE A 21 36.08 -16.16 -18.57
N ALA A 22 35.83 -17.21 -17.77
CA ALA A 22 34.49 -17.76 -17.58
C ALA A 22 33.54 -16.71 -16.97
N ALA A 23 33.98 -15.97 -15.94
CA ALA A 23 33.20 -14.90 -15.34
C ALA A 23 32.94 -13.74 -16.32
N ALA A 24 33.94 -13.36 -17.13
CA ALA A 24 33.80 -12.32 -18.15
C ALA A 24 32.82 -12.74 -19.26
N LEU A 25 32.87 -14.00 -19.71
CA LEU A 25 31.92 -14.56 -20.67
C LEU A 25 30.51 -14.65 -20.07
N LEU A 26 30.38 -15.07 -18.82
CA LEU A 26 29.09 -15.10 -18.11
C LEU A 26 28.51 -13.69 -18.01
N LEU A 27 29.33 -12.71 -17.62
CA LEU A 27 28.92 -11.31 -17.50
C LEU A 27 28.53 -10.73 -18.86
N PHE A 28 29.32 -10.99 -19.91
CA PHE A 28 28.99 -10.61 -21.28
C PHE A 28 27.66 -11.22 -21.74
N PHE A 29 27.46 -12.53 -21.51
CA PHE A 29 26.22 -13.22 -21.87
C PHE A 29 25.01 -12.65 -21.11
N THR A 30 25.18 -12.37 -19.82
CA THR A 30 24.16 -11.78 -18.94
C THR A 30 23.77 -10.37 -19.42
N LEU A 31 24.75 -9.54 -19.79
CA LEU A 31 24.50 -8.19 -20.31
C LEU A 31 23.82 -8.21 -21.69
N PHE A 32 24.21 -9.11 -22.57
CA PHE A 32 23.61 -9.22 -23.91
C PHE A 32 22.22 -9.87 -23.90
N HIS A 33 21.95 -10.77 -22.95
CA HIS A 33 20.65 -11.43 -22.79
C HIS A 33 19.85 -10.83 -21.62
N LEU A 34 20.10 -9.57 -21.27
CA LEU A 34 19.41 -8.90 -20.17
C LEU A 34 17.88 -8.88 -20.38
N SER A 35 17.44 -8.80 -21.64
CA SER A 35 16.03 -8.91 -22.03
C SER A 35 15.46 -10.29 -21.74
N ALA A 36 16.17 -11.36 -22.08
CA ALA A 36 15.75 -12.74 -21.80
C ALA A 36 15.76 -13.04 -20.30
N LEU A 37 16.77 -12.57 -19.56
CA LEU A 37 16.81 -12.65 -18.10
C LEU A 37 15.64 -11.89 -17.46
N ARG A 38 15.38 -10.66 -17.89
CA ARG A 38 14.24 -9.86 -17.41
C ARG A 38 12.90 -10.54 -17.72
N ALA A 39 12.76 -11.13 -18.91
CA ALA A 39 11.57 -11.90 -19.27
C ALA A 39 11.41 -13.15 -18.40
N PHE A 40 12.48 -13.89 -18.15
CA PHE A 40 12.47 -15.06 -17.26
C PHE A 40 12.04 -14.69 -15.83
N PHE A 41 12.67 -13.67 -15.23
CA PHE A 41 12.29 -13.19 -13.90
C PHE A 41 10.87 -12.60 -13.88
N GLY A 42 10.44 -11.95 -14.96
CA GLY A 42 9.06 -11.47 -15.12
C GLY A 42 8.04 -12.60 -15.11
N THR A 43 8.28 -13.67 -15.87
CA THR A 43 7.43 -14.86 -15.90
C THR A 43 7.40 -15.56 -14.54
N LEU A 44 8.56 -15.71 -13.89
CA LEU A 44 8.65 -16.29 -12.55
C LEU A 44 7.86 -15.45 -11.52
N ALA A 45 8.01 -14.13 -11.54
CA ALA A 45 7.28 -13.23 -10.67
C ALA A 45 5.77 -13.31 -10.92
N HIS A 46 5.34 -13.42 -12.17
CA HIS A 46 3.93 -13.59 -12.52
C HIS A 46 3.35 -14.91 -11.99
N ILE A 47 4.07 -16.02 -12.12
CA ILE A 47 3.65 -17.33 -11.61
C ILE A 47 3.56 -17.33 -10.07
N LEU A 48 4.51 -16.67 -9.40
CA LEU A 48 4.57 -16.63 -7.93
C LEU A 48 3.71 -15.51 -7.32
N ARG A 49 3.20 -14.58 -8.12
CA ARG A 49 2.38 -13.44 -7.67
C ARG A 49 1.27 -13.83 -6.67
N PRO A 50 0.42 -14.83 -6.92
CA PRO A 50 -0.64 -15.19 -5.95
C PRO A 50 -0.07 -15.76 -4.64
N ILE A 51 1.10 -16.40 -4.66
CA ILE A 51 1.77 -16.87 -3.45
C ILE A 51 2.29 -15.68 -2.64
N PHE A 52 2.91 -14.69 -3.30
CA PHE A 52 3.34 -13.45 -2.65
C PHE A 52 2.16 -12.68 -2.05
N LEU A 53 1.04 -12.57 -2.77
CA LEU A 53 -0.19 -11.97 -2.24
C LEU A 53 -0.71 -12.73 -1.02
N GLY A 54 -0.71 -14.06 -1.07
CA GLY A 54 -1.10 -14.89 0.08
C GLY A 54 -0.17 -14.72 1.29
N MET A 55 1.14 -14.55 1.07
CA MET A 55 2.09 -14.22 2.14
C MET A 55 1.80 -12.84 2.76
N ILE A 56 1.49 -11.84 1.93
CA ILE A 56 1.11 -10.50 2.40
C ILE A 56 -0.17 -10.59 3.24
N PHE A 57 -1.23 -11.21 2.73
CA PHE A 57 -2.48 -11.37 3.48
C PHE A 57 -2.29 -12.16 4.77
N ALA A 58 -1.53 -13.26 4.75
CA ALA A 58 -1.18 -13.97 5.97
C ALA A 58 -0.49 -13.06 6.99
N PHE A 59 0.46 -12.24 6.54
CA PHE A 59 1.14 -11.29 7.40
C PHE A 59 0.21 -10.23 7.98
N LEU A 60 -0.67 -9.64 7.16
CA LEU A 60 -1.65 -8.63 7.58
C LEU A 60 -2.70 -9.19 8.55
N LEU A 61 -3.07 -10.47 8.40
CA LEU A 61 -4.06 -11.12 9.25
C LEU A 61 -3.49 -11.68 10.56
N LEU A 62 -2.17 -11.85 10.69
CA LEU A 62 -1.53 -12.33 11.92
C LEU A 62 -1.95 -11.62 13.21
N PRO A 63 -2.03 -10.27 13.31
CA PRO A 63 -2.48 -9.60 14.54
C PRO A 63 -3.93 -9.95 14.88
N ILE A 64 -4.82 -9.92 13.89
CA ILE A 64 -6.24 -10.26 14.03
C ILE A 64 -6.39 -11.72 14.47
N HIS A 65 -5.69 -12.62 13.80
CA HIS A 65 -5.62 -14.05 14.12
C HIS A 65 -5.15 -14.28 15.55
N ARG A 66 -4.08 -13.63 15.98
CA ARG A 66 -3.58 -13.77 17.36
C ARG A 66 -4.58 -13.21 18.38
N GLY A 67 -5.25 -12.11 18.08
CA GLY A 67 -6.29 -11.54 18.95
C GLY A 67 -7.46 -12.50 19.14
N ILE A 68 -8.01 -13.00 18.03
CA ILE A 68 -9.11 -13.96 18.03
C ILE A 68 -8.69 -15.28 18.69
N PHE A 69 -7.51 -15.79 18.36
CA PHE A 69 -7.00 -17.03 18.96
C PHE A 69 -6.85 -16.90 20.48
N ARG A 70 -6.27 -15.79 20.98
CA ARG A 70 -6.18 -15.54 22.43
C ARG A 70 -7.55 -15.50 23.09
N PHE A 71 -8.51 -14.81 22.48
CA PHE A 71 -9.88 -14.72 22.96
C PHE A 71 -10.55 -16.10 23.04
N LEU A 72 -10.45 -16.90 21.97
CA LEU A 72 -10.99 -18.26 21.93
C LEU A 72 -10.32 -19.18 22.97
N THR A 73 -9.00 -19.07 23.15
CA THR A 73 -8.30 -19.85 24.18
C THR A 73 -8.67 -19.42 25.59
N ALA A 74 -8.92 -18.13 25.84
CA ALA A 74 -9.34 -17.62 27.14
C ALA A 74 -10.75 -18.08 27.53
N MET A 75 -11.63 -18.29 26.56
CA MET A 75 -12.97 -18.86 26.78
C MET A 75 -12.99 -20.39 26.92
N THR A 76 -11.89 -21.07 26.58
CA THR A 76 -11.85 -22.54 26.56
C THR A 76 -11.29 -23.11 27.87
N PRO A 77 -11.92 -24.13 28.48
CA PRO A 77 -11.41 -24.75 29.70
C PRO A 77 -10.00 -25.34 29.56
N GLU A 78 -9.17 -25.21 30.60
CA GLU A 78 -7.78 -25.70 30.61
C GLU A 78 -7.64 -27.19 30.27
N LYS A 79 -8.65 -28.01 30.60
CA LYS A 79 -8.66 -29.45 30.25
C LYS A 79 -8.56 -29.69 28.74
N ARG A 80 -9.21 -28.86 27.92
CA ARG A 80 -9.15 -28.96 26.45
C ARG A 80 -7.85 -28.39 25.90
N LEU A 81 -7.27 -27.39 26.55
CA LEU A 81 -5.99 -26.80 26.14
C LEU A 81 -4.79 -27.76 26.30
N LYS A 82 -4.92 -28.82 27.11
CA LYS A 82 -3.90 -29.88 27.21
C LYS A 82 -3.87 -30.79 25.97
N ASN A 83 -4.97 -30.89 25.23
CA ASN A 83 -5.06 -31.73 24.04
C ASN A 83 -4.58 -30.95 22.80
N LYS A 84 -3.55 -31.48 22.11
CA LYS A 84 -3.02 -30.87 20.89
C LYS A 84 -4.08 -30.73 19.79
N GLY A 85 -5.04 -31.66 19.71
CA GLY A 85 -6.11 -31.62 18.72
C GLY A 85 -7.07 -30.44 18.92
N ASP A 86 -7.46 -30.17 20.17
CA ASP A 86 -8.35 -29.05 20.51
C ASP A 86 -7.68 -27.70 20.25
N VAL A 87 -6.38 -27.57 20.56
CA VAL A 87 -5.61 -26.34 20.26
C VAL A 87 -5.48 -26.11 18.76
N GLN A 88 -5.30 -27.17 17.97
CA GLN A 88 -5.30 -27.07 16.50
C GLN A 88 -6.68 -26.68 15.95
N PHE A 89 -7.76 -27.21 16.51
CA PHE A 89 -9.12 -26.83 16.15
C PHE A 89 -9.39 -25.35 16.44
N LEU A 90 -9.02 -24.85 17.64
CA LEU A 90 -9.10 -23.43 17.99
C LEU A 90 -8.28 -22.55 17.04
N ASN A 91 -7.11 -23.03 16.60
CA ASN A 91 -6.28 -22.30 15.65
C ASN A 91 -6.97 -22.18 14.28
N VAL A 92 -7.54 -23.27 13.76
CA VAL A 92 -8.31 -23.25 12.50
C VAL A 92 -9.53 -22.34 12.62
N LEU A 93 -10.26 -22.42 13.73
CA LEU A 93 -11.41 -21.56 13.99
C LEU A 93 -11.01 -20.07 14.02
N ALA A 94 -9.89 -19.75 14.67
CA ALA A 94 -9.35 -18.39 14.67
C ALA A 94 -8.99 -17.90 13.27
N ILE A 95 -8.44 -18.77 12.41
CA ILE A 95 -8.12 -18.42 11.01
C ILE A 95 -9.41 -18.12 10.24
N ILE A 96 -10.43 -18.97 10.36
CA ILE A 96 -11.72 -18.79 9.70
C ILE A 96 -12.36 -17.46 10.13
N PHE A 97 -12.43 -17.19 11.43
CA PHE A 97 -12.97 -15.93 11.92
C PHE A 97 -12.15 -14.72 11.48
N SER A 98 -10.82 -14.83 11.40
CA SER A 98 -9.96 -13.75 10.88
C SER A 98 -10.23 -13.44 9.42
N LEU A 99 -10.39 -14.48 8.59
CA LEU A 99 -10.72 -14.35 7.17
C LEU A 99 -12.12 -13.77 6.98
N LEU A 100 -13.11 -14.26 7.73
CA LEU A 100 -14.46 -13.73 7.70
C LEU A 100 -14.50 -12.26 8.13
N LEU A 101 -13.76 -11.88 9.18
CA LEU A 101 -13.65 -10.49 9.61
C LEU A 101 -13.03 -9.62 8.52
N ALA A 102 -11.98 -10.08 7.86
CA ALA A 102 -11.33 -9.32 6.78
C ALA A 102 -12.24 -9.12 5.57
N VAL A 103 -12.96 -10.17 5.14
CA VAL A 103 -13.95 -10.09 4.07
C VAL A 103 -15.11 -9.19 4.47
N PHE A 104 -15.58 -9.27 5.71
CA PHE A 104 -16.63 -8.42 6.25
C PHE A 104 -16.23 -6.94 6.27
N LEU A 105 -15.02 -6.61 6.74
CA LEU A 105 -14.50 -5.24 6.73
C LEU A 105 -14.35 -4.70 5.30
N LEU A 106 -13.86 -5.52 4.37
CA LEU A 106 -13.77 -5.14 2.95
C LEU A 106 -15.16 -4.90 2.35
N TYR A 107 -16.12 -5.79 2.64
CA TYR A 107 -17.51 -5.64 2.22
C TYR A 107 -18.13 -4.35 2.77
N LEU A 108 -17.96 -4.07 4.07
CA LEU A 108 -18.49 -2.85 4.70
C LEU A 108 -17.90 -1.60 4.04
N LEU A 109 -16.60 -1.59 3.79
CA LEU A 109 -15.91 -0.50 3.11
C LEU A 109 -16.47 -0.26 1.70
N LEU A 110 -16.62 -1.31 0.90
CA LEU A 110 -17.18 -1.21 -0.44
C LEU A 110 -18.66 -0.82 -0.42
N ALA A 111 -19.46 -1.38 0.49
CA ALA A 111 -20.87 -1.06 0.66
C ALA A 111 -21.08 0.38 1.15
N MET A 112 -20.12 0.96 1.87
CA MET A 112 -20.16 2.35 2.31
C MET A 112 -19.70 3.33 1.22
N ALA A 113 -18.65 2.97 0.48
CA ALA A 113 -18.08 3.82 -0.57
C ALA A 113 -18.88 3.80 -1.87
N LEU A 114 -19.26 2.63 -2.39
CA LEU A 114 -19.86 2.51 -3.72
C LEU A 114 -21.19 3.27 -3.87
N PRO A 115 -22.15 3.19 -2.93
CA PRO A 115 -23.39 3.96 -3.05
C PRO A 115 -23.14 5.47 -3.02
N GLN A 116 -22.13 5.92 -2.28
CA GLN A 116 -21.83 7.34 -2.19
C GLN A 116 -21.09 7.86 -3.41
N ILE A 117 -20.20 7.06 -4.02
CA ILE A 117 -19.63 7.37 -5.33
C ILE A 117 -20.76 7.53 -6.35
N TYR A 118 -21.71 6.59 -6.35
CA TYR A 118 -22.90 6.69 -7.20
C TYR A 118 -23.69 7.98 -6.94
N LEU A 119 -24.06 8.25 -5.69
CA LEU A 119 -24.80 9.47 -5.33
C LEU A 119 -24.03 10.76 -5.62
N SER A 120 -22.70 10.74 -5.54
CA SER A 120 -21.84 11.89 -5.88
C SER A 120 -21.86 12.15 -7.38
N ILE A 121 -21.78 11.09 -8.20
CA ILE A 121 -21.87 11.20 -9.66
C ILE A 121 -23.26 11.69 -10.07
N VAL A 122 -24.32 11.09 -9.54
CA VAL A 122 -25.71 11.51 -9.81
C VAL A 122 -25.95 12.95 -9.36
N GLY A 123 -25.48 13.33 -8.17
CA GLY A 123 -25.60 14.69 -7.65
C GLY A 123 -24.88 15.71 -8.52
N LEU A 124 -23.65 15.40 -8.97
CA LEU A 124 -22.89 16.25 -9.89
C LEU A 124 -23.63 16.45 -11.21
N VAL A 125 -24.16 15.37 -11.79
CA VAL A 125 -24.91 15.43 -13.05
C VAL A 125 -26.19 16.24 -12.89
N ASN A 126 -26.93 16.06 -11.79
CA ASN A 126 -28.17 16.78 -11.54
C ASN A 126 -27.94 18.27 -11.22
N ALA A 127 -26.82 18.62 -10.61
CA ALA A 127 -26.43 20.02 -10.35
C ALA A 127 -25.85 20.71 -11.61
N PHE A 128 -25.49 19.94 -12.63
CA PHE A 128 -24.83 20.42 -13.83
C PHE A 128 -25.65 21.49 -14.60
N PRO A 129 -26.97 21.34 -14.81
CA PRO A 129 -27.78 22.37 -15.46
C PRO A 129 -27.79 23.69 -14.67
N GLU A 130 -27.81 23.62 -13.35
CA GLU A 130 -27.81 24.79 -12.47
C GLU A 130 -26.46 25.54 -12.52
N TYR A 131 -25.36 24.81 -12.72
CA TYR A 131 -24.05 25.40 -13.00
C TYR A 131 -23.99 26.10 -14.35
N ILE A 132 -24.58 25.52 -15.40
CA ILE A 132 -24.68 26.18 -16.70
C ILE A 132 -25.48 27.48 -16.58
N ASN A 133 -26.61 27.46 -15.87
CA ASN A 133 -27.41 28.67 -15.62
C ASN A 133 -26.63 29.72 -14.82
N SER A 134 -25.89 29.31 -13.79
CA SER A 134 -25.06 30.22 -12.98
C SER A 134 -23.91 30.83 -13.79
N VAL A 135 -23.27 30.03 -14.65
CA VAL A 135 -22.25 30.51 -15.58
C VAL A 135 -22.86 31.46 -16.60
N GLN A 136 -24.05 31.17 -17.12
CA GLN A 136 -24.79 32.04 -18.05
C GLN A 136 -25.10 33.40 -17.43
N ASP A 137 -25.58 33.42 -16.19
CA ASP A 137 -25.86 34.65 -15.44
C ASP A 137 -24.60 35.47 -15.18
N TRP A 138 -23.49 34.81 -14.84
CA TRP A 138 -22.19 35.47 -14.68
C TRP A 138 -21.69 36.02 -16.02
N LEU A 139 -21.80 35.24 -17.10
CA LEU A 139 -21.37 35.64 -18.43
C LEU A 139 -22.18 36.84 -18.92
N GLN A 140 -23.51 36.83 -18.72
CA GLN A 140 -24.39 37.95 -19.07
C GLN A 140 -24.04 39.22 -18.30
N LYS A 141 -23.75 39.13 -17.00
CA LYS A 141 -23.28 40.28 -16.21
C LYS A 141 -21.92 40.79 -16.68
N PHE A 142 -20.98 39.89 -16.94
CA PHE A 142 -19.63 40.25 -17.42
C PHE A 142 -19.63 40.88 -18.82
N LEU A 143 -20.50 40.40 -19.71
CA LEU A 143 -20.65 40.90 -21.08
C LEU A 143 -21.47 42.20 -21.15
N ALA A 144 -22.39 42.44 -20.20
CA ALA A 144 -23.07 43.72 -20.07
C ALA A 144 -22.08 44.88 -19.80
N ASP A 145 -20.95 44.60 -19.16
CA ASP A 145 -19.89 45.57 -18.90
C ASP A 145 -18.91 45.74 -20.11
N ASN A 146 -18.97 44.90 -21.15
CA ASN A 146 -18.03 44.90 -22.29
C ASN A 146 -18.73 44.58 -23.65
N PRO A 147 -19.37 45.57 -24.30
CA PRO A 147 -20.23 45.37 -25.47
C PRO A 147 -19.50 44.87 -26.74
N ASP A 148 -18.20 45.14 -26.89
CA ASP A 148 -17.43 44.74 -28.09
C ASP A 148 -17.15 43.21 -28.15
N ILE A 149 -17.23 42.50 -27.02
CA ILE A 149 -16.92 41.07 -26.90
C ILE A 149 -18.19 40.20 -27.02
N GLN A 150 -19.36 40.81 -26.85
CA GLN A 150 -20.67 40.15 -26.74
C GLN A 150 -21.04 39.29 -27.95
N ASN A 151 -20.77 39.79 -29.17
CA ASN A 151 -21.24 39.14 -30.40
C ASN A 151 -20.42 37.91 -30.81
N THR A 152 -19.16 37.78 -30.36
CA THR A 152 -18.30 36.64 -30.70
C THR A 152 -18.35 35.54 -29.65
N VAL A 153 -18.53 35.89 -28.37
CA VAL A 153 -18.57 34.92 -27.26
C VAL A 153 -19.94 34.25 -27.16
N MET A 154 -21.03 34.95 -27.46
CA MET A 154 -22.38 34.40 -27.29
C MET A 154 -22.70 33.26 -28.27
N SER A 155 -22.23 33.34 -29.52
CA SER A 155 -22.46 32.28 -30.52
C SER A 155 -21.71 30.99 -30.21
N VAL A 156 -20.50 31.10 -29.62
CA VAL A 156 -19.70 29.93 -29.21
C VAL A 156 -20.26 29.34 -27.91
N TYR A 157 -20.72 30.17 -26.98
CA TYR A 157 -21.33 29.73 -25.73
C TYR A 157 -22.65 28.97 -25.96
N VAL A 158 -23.58 29.54 -26.72
CA VAL A 158 -24.89 28.92 -26.98
C VAL A 158 -24.72 27.58 -27.72
N SER A 159 -23.86 27.53 -28.74
CA SER A 159 -23.57 26.28 -29.44
C SER A 159 -22.94 25.22 -28.54
N ALA A 160 -22.04 25.60 -27.62
CA ALA A 160 -21.42 24.67 -26.68
C ALA A 160 -22.37 24.21 -25.57
N ALA A 161 -23.25 25.09 -25.08
CA ALA A 161 -24.26 24.79 -24.07
C ALA A 161 -25.32 23.82 -24.63
N ASP A 162 -25.87 24.12 -25.81
CA ASP A 162 -26.89 23.29 -26.46
C ASP A 162 -26.34 21.88 -26.79
N SER A 163 -25.13 21.79 -27.34
CA SER A 163 -24.50 20.49 -27.67
C SER A 163 -24.26 19.63 -26.43
N LEU A 164 -24.00 20.28 -25.29
CA LEU A 164 -23.65 19.60 -24.05
C LEU A 164 -24.90 19.24 -23.23
N GLU A 165 -25.95 20.07 -23.30
CA GLU A 165 -27.29 19.76 -22.79
C GLU A 165 -27.94 18.60 -23.55
N GLU A 166 -27.80 18.57 -24.88
CA GLU A 166 -28.30 17.48 -25.71
C GLU A 166 -27.58 16.15 -25.38
N TRP A 167 -26.26 16.17 -25.19
CA TRP A 167 -25.51 15.01 -24.72
C TRP A 167 -25.91 14.56 -23.31
N LEU A 168 -26.12 15.49 -22.37
CA LEU A 168 -26.53 15.17 -21.00
C LEU A 168 -27.92 14.52 -20.96
N ASN A 169 -28.89 15.09 -21.68
CA ASN A 169 -30.27 14.60 -21.72
C ASN A 169 -30.42 13.30 -22.52
N ALA A 170 -29.65 13.14 -23.60
CA ALA A 170 -29.73 11.93 -24.44
C ALA A 170 -28.94 10.75 -23.85
N ASP A 171 -27.73 10.99 -23.34
CA ASP A 171 -26.80 9.93 -22.97
C ASP A 171 -26.59 9.77 -21.47
N ILE A 172 -26.75 10.78 -20.62
CA ILE A 172 -26.33 10.69 -19.21
C ILE A 172 -27.52 10.53 -18.26
N LEU A 173 -28.53 11.39 -18.36
CA LEU A 173 -29.66 11.46 -17.42
C LEU A 173 -30.58 10.23 -17.41
N PRO A 174 -31.02 9.65 -18.55
CA PRO A 174 -31.89 8.47 -18.58
C PRO A 174 -31.24 7.23 -17.92
N ASN A 175 -29.91 7.29 -17.83
CA ASN A 175 -29.08 6.19 -17.41
C ASN A 175 -28.70 6.27 -15.92
N LEU A 176 -29.08 7.34 -15.22
CA LEU A 176 -28.76 7.55 -13.81
C LEU A 176 -29.98 7.41 -12.88
N GLU A 177 -31.18 7.21 -13.44
CA GLU A 177 -32.43 7.07 -12.67
C GLU A 177 -32.55 5.71 -11.94
N SER A 178 -31.82 4.67 -12.34
CA SER A 178 -31.81 3.39 -11.62
C SER A 178 -30.49 2.64 -11.79
N VAL A 179 -30.02 1.94 -10.74
CA VAL A 179 -28.79 1.12 -10.78
C VAL A 179 -28.81 0.11 -11.95
N THR A 180 -30.00 -0.38 -12.32
CA THR A 180 -30.21 -1.25 -13.48
C THR A 180 -30.01 -0.55 -14.81
N THR A 181 -30.54 0.66 -14.99
CA THR A 181 -30.36 1.44 -16.23
C THR A 181 -28.96 2.04 -16.33
N THR A 182 -28.30 2.35 -15.23
CA THR A 182 -26.88 2.77 -15.21
C THR A 182 -25.95 1.66 -15.63
N VAL A 183 -26.20 0.43 -15.15
CA VAL A 183 -25.48 -0.77 -15.60
C VAL A 183 -25.77 -1.08 -17.08
N GLN A 184 -26.98 -0.78 -17.56
CA GLN A 184 -27.39 -1.02 -18.94
C GLN A 184 -26.80 0.00 -19.92
N TRP A 185 -26.68 1.26 -19.50
CA TRP A 185 -25.97 2.32 -20.20
C TRP A 185 -24.46 2.14 -20.25
N LEU A 186 -23.85 1.73 -19.12
CA LEU A 186 -22.44 1.34 -19.12
C LEU A 186 -22.21 0.19 -20.13
N ARG A 187 -23.21 -0.67 -20.33
CA ARG A 187 -23.21 -1.72 -21.35
C ARG A 187 -23.62 -1.27 -22.76
N GLN A 188 -24.23 -0.10 -22.96
CA GLN A 188 -24.78 0.33 -24.25
C GLN A 188 -24.16 1.60 -24.84
N SER A 189 -23.47 2.43 -24.06
CA SER A 189 -22.84 3.66 -24.55
C SER A 189 -21.32 3.63 -24.38
N VAL A 190 -20.82 3.03 -23.30
CA VAL A 190 -19.37 2.76 -23.15
C VAL A 190 -18.97 1.52 -23.96
N LEU A 191 -19.80 0.47 -24.01
CA LEU A 191 -19.48 -0.82 -24.65
C LEU A 191 -19.47 -0.85 -26.20
N PRO A 192 -20.25 -0.03 -26.94
CA PRO A 192 -20.21 -0.01 -28.41
C PRO A 192 -19.46 1.18 -29.03
N ASN A 193 -19.14 2.26 -28.29
CA ASN A 193 -18.06 3.17 -28.69
C ASN A 193 -16.66 2.52 -28.56
N LEU A 194 -16.65 1.30 -28.02
CA LEU A 194 -15.60 0.29 -28.03
C LEU A 194 -15.76 -0.70 -29.21
N THR A 195 -16.31 -0.29 -30.35
CA THR A 195 -16.43 -1.14 -31.56
C THR A 195 -15.09 -1.37 -32.28
N GLY A 196 -14.04 -0.63 -31.91
CA GLY A 196 -12.63 -1.00 -32.17
C GLY A 196 -12.03 -1.95 -31.11
N VAL A 197 -12.79 -2.33 -30.08
CA VAL A 197 -12.34 -2.90 -28.79
C VAL A 197 -13.01 -4.26 -28.47
N MET A 198 -13.49 -5.00 -29.48
CA MET A 198 -13.84 -6.43 -29.27
C MET A 198 -12.63 -7.27 -28.80
N SER A 199 -11.39 -6.82 -29.03
CA SER A 199 -10.17 -7.41 -28.49
C SER A 199 -9.88 -7.03 -27.02
N SER A 200 -10.42 -5.94 -26.49
CA SER A 200 -10.14 -5.50 -25.11
C SER A 200 -11.24 -5.82 -24.09
N VAL A 201 -12.49 -6.10 -24.53
CA VAL A 201 -13.53 -6.64 -23.62
C VAL A 201 -13.22 -8.08 -23.21
N SER A 202 -12.76 -8.91 -24.15
CA SER A 202 -12.22 -10.23 -23.81
C SER A 202 -11.02 -10.10 -22.87
N ALA A 203 -10.13 -9.13 -23.11
CA ALA A 203 -9.01 -8.85 -22.21
C ALA A 203 -9.45 -8.39 -20.81
N LEU A 204 -10.52 -7.58 -20.68
CA LEU A 204 -11.04 -7.13 -19.39
C LEU A 204 -11.70 -8.26 -18.60
N VAL A 205 -12.54 -9.07 -19.27
CA VAL A 205 -13.18 -10.25 -18.66
C VAL A 205 -12.13 -11.28 -18.26
N VAL A 206 -11.14 -11.54 -19.13
CA VAL A 206 -10.00 -12.40 -18.82
C VAL A 206 -9.19 -11.82 -17.65
N SER A 207 -8.94 -10.51 -17.61
CA SER A 207 -8.22 -9.86 -16.51
C SER A 207 -8.96 -9.97 -15.18
N LEU A 208 -10.28 -9.80 -15.17
CA LEU A 208 -11.12 -10.00 -13.99
C LEU A 208 -11.12 -11.46 -13.55
N ALA A 209 -11.24 -12.40 -14.48
CA ALA A 209 -11.17 -13.83 -14.18
C ALA A 209 -9.79 -14.22 -13.60
N LEU A 210 -8.71 -13.68 -14.16
CA LEU A 210 -7.36 -13.87 -13.66
C LEU A 210 -7.18 -13.26 -12.27
N LEU A 211 -7.74 -12.08 -12.00
CA LEU A 211 -7.72 -11.43 -10.68
C LEU A 211 -8.47 -12.25 -9.63
N VAL A 212 -9.67 -12.74 -9.96
CA VAL A 212 -10.45 -13.60 -9.06
C VAL A 212 -9.70 -14.91 -8.80
N LYS A 213 -9.14 -15.55 -9.84
CA LYS A 213 -8.28 -16.73 -9.70
C LYS A 213 -7.09 -16.46 -8.78
N ASP A 214 -6.37 -15.35 -8.98
CA ASP A 214 -5.23 -14.98 -8.15
C ASP A 214 -5.62 -14.73 -6.70
N LEU A 215 -6.77 -14.08 -6.46
CA LEU A 215 -7.30 -13.83 -5.12
C LEU A 215 -7.69 -15.14 -4.42
N LEU A 216 -8.33 -16.08 -5.13
CA LEU A 216 -8.67 -17.40 -4.60
C LEU A 216 -7.41 -18.19 -4.22
N ILE A 217 -6.39 -18.20 -5.08
CA ILE A 217 -5.12 -18.86 -4.77
C ILE A 217 -4.46 -18.18 -3.56
N ALA A 218 -4.42 -16.85 -3.53
CA ALA A 218 -3.88 -16.09 -2.40
C ALA A 218 -4.60 -16.40 -1.09
N LEU A 219 -5.93 -16.58 -1.11
CA LEU A 219 -6.73 -16.98 0.05
C LEU A 219 -6.36 -18.38 0.55
N ILE A 220 -6.24 -19.35 -0.36
CA ILE A 220 -5.81 -20.72 -0.02
C ILE A 220 -4.40 -20.71 0.57
N VAL A 221 -3.47 -19.97 -0.04
CA VAL A 221 -2.09 -19.82 0.45
C VAL A 221 -2.09 -19.17 1.83
N THR A 222 -2.88 -18.13 2.04
CA THR A 222 -3.03 -17.44 3.34
C THR A 222 -3.45 -18.40 4.43
N PHE A 223 -4.49 -19.21 4.16
CA PHE A 223 -4.98 -20.23 5.09
C PHE A 223 -3.89 -21.25 5.45
N TYR A 224 -3.17 -21.76 4.44
CA TYR A 224 -2.10 -22.74 4.65
C TYR A 224 -0.88 -22.16 5.40
N LEU A 225 -0.51 -20.92 5.11
CA LEU A 225 0.58 -20.24 5.81
C LEU A 225 0.23 -19.99 7.27
N LEU A 226 -1.00 -19.55 7.57
CA LEU A 226 -1.44 -19.31 8.95
C LEU A 226 -1.52 -20.61 9.77
N ILE A 227 -1.98 -21.72 9.18
CA ILE A 227 -2.08 -22.99 9.90
C ILE A 227 -0.70 -23.62 10.17
N ARG A 228 0.28 -23.44 9.28
CA ARG A 228 1.62 -24.03 9.37
C ARG A 228 2.72 -23.03 9.77
N LYS A 229 2.39 -21.79 10.15
CA LYS A 229 3.37 -20.72 10.46
C LYS A 229 4.49 -21.17 11.42
N ASP A 230 4.16 -21.95 12.44
CA ASP A 230 5.12 -22.39 13.46
C ASP A 230 6.05 -23.50 12.93
N VAL A 231 5.53 -24.35 12.04
CA VAL A 231 6.31 -25.39 11.34
C VAL A 231 7.26 -24.74 10.35
N PHE A 232 6.79 -23.77 9.56
CA PHE A 232 7.64 -23.03 8.63
C PHE A 232 8.75 -22.27 9.36
N ALA A 233 8.43 -21.58 10.46
CA ALA A 233 9.44 -20.90 11.27
C ALA A 233 10.49 -21.88 11.84
N ALA A 234 10.07 -23.08 12.26
CA ALA A 234 10.98 -24.11 12.75
C ALA A 234 11.85 -24.70 11.62
N GLN A 235 11.29 -24.93 10.44
CA GLN A 235 12.01 -25.40 9.26
C GLN A 235 13.04 -24.37 8.78
N SER A 236 12.68 -23.09 8.73
CA SER A 236 13.62 -22.01 8.39
C SER A 236 14.80 -21.97 9.37
N LYS A 237 14.56 -22.12 10.68
CA LYS A 237 15.64 -22.22 11.66
C LYS A 237 16.53 -23.45 11.43
N LYS A 238 15.95 -24.63 11.18
CA LYS A 238 16.73 -25.84 10.87
C LYS A 238 17.64 -25.64 9.66
N ILE A 239 17.13 -25.03 8.59
CA ILE A 239 17.90 -24.74 7.39
C ILE A 239 19.07 -23.80 7.73
N ILE A 240 18.81 -22.70 8.44
CA ILE A 240 19.84 -21.73 8.85
C ILE A 240 20.95 -22.41 9.67
N TYR A 241 20.61 -23.14 10.73
CA TYR A 241 21.60 -23.81 11.58
C TYR A 241 22.30 -25.00 10.92
N SER A 242 21.74 -25.54 9.83
CA SER A 242 22.41 -26.58 9.03
C SER A 242 23.43 -26.00 8.03
N ALA A 243 23.16 -24.80 7.51
CA ALA A 243 23.98 -24.16 6.48
C ALA A 243 25.06 -23.24 7.07
N LEU A 244 24.86 -22.70 8.27
CA LEU A 244 25.71 -21.67 8.87
C LEU A 244 26.20 -22.09 10.27
N PRO A 245 27.40 -21.64 10.68
CA PRO A 245 27.87 -21.80 12.06
C PRO A 245 26.90 -21.15 13.06
N THR A 246 26.83 -21.68 14.28
CA THR A 246 25.86 -21.26 15.32
C THR A 246 25.88 -19.76 15.57
N HIS A 247 27.06 -19.14 15.66
CA HIS A 247 27.19 -17.68 15.84
C HIS A 247 26.53 -16.88 14.70
N VAL A 248 26.67 -17.31 13.45
CA VAL A 248 26.06 -16.63 12.30
C VAL A 248 24.57 -16.95 12.23
N GLY A 249 24.18 -18.19 12.54
CA GLY A 249 22.79 -18.60 12.60
C GLY A 249 21.98 -17.82 13.63
N ASP A 250 22.53 -17.61 14.83
CA ASP A 250 21.90 -16.81 15.89
C ASP A 250 21.70 -15.36 15.44
N LEU A 251 22.72 -14.76 14.79
CA LEU A 251 22.61 -13.42 14.23
C LEU A 251 21.49 -13.33 13.18
N VAL A 252 21.43 -14.26 12.22
CA VAL A 252 20.37 -14.27 11.19
C VAL A 252 18.98 -14.43 11.80
N VAL A 253 18.83 -15.32 12.79
CA VAL A 253 17.55 -15.54 13.47
C VAL A 253 17.14 -14.31 14.28
N GLU A 254 18.09 -13.64 14.95
CA GLU A 254 17.83 -12.42 15.70
C GLU A 254 17.41 -11.27 14.78
N GLU A 255 18.16 -11.03 13.69
CA GLU A 255 17.83 -10.01 12.70
C GLU A 255 16.46 -10.26 12.06
N THR A 256 16.14 -11.53 11.75
CA THR A 256 14.81 -11.89 11.22
C THR A 256 13.69 -11.57 12.21
N ARG A 257 13.91 -11.79 13.51
CA ARG A 257 12.94 -11.41 14.55
C ARG A 257 12.82 -9.91 14.71
N SER A 258 13.94 -9.18 14.61
CA SER A 258 13.96 -7.72 14.66
C SER A 258 13.19 -7.12 13.47
N ALA A 259 13.50 -7.60 12.26
CA ALA A 259 12.79 -7.30 11.02
C ALA A 259 11.29 -7.53 11.14
N TYR A 260 10.90 -8.71 11.63
CA TYR A 260 9.50 -9.03 11.89
C TYR A 260 8.85 -8.04 12.88
N ARG A 261 9.54 -7.67 13.96
CA ARG A 261 9.02 -6.72 14.96
C ARG A 261 8.80 -5.33 14.36
N ILE A 262 9.74 -4.82 13.58
CA ILE A 262 9.66 -3.51 12.91
C ILE A 262 8.52 -3.52 11.89
N MET A 263 8.51 -4.50 10.97
CA MET A 263 7.47 -4.62 9.94
C MET A 263 6.09 -4.80 10.56
N SER A 264 5.96 -5.71 11.53
CA SER A 264 4.67 -6.02 12.14
C SER A 264 4.16 -4.87 13.00
N GLY A 265 5.04 -4.23 13.79
CA GLY A 265 4.69 -3.06 14.59
C GLY A 265 4.21 -1.89 13.72
N PHE A 266 4.96 -1.58 12.65
CA PHE A 266 4.61 -0.48 11.76
C PHE A 266 3.31 -0.74 10.98
N ILE A 267 3.19 -1.89 10.33
CA ILE A 267 2.03 -2.20 9.49
C ILE A 267 0.75 -2.29 10.33
N ASN A 268 0.81 -2.99 11.48
CA ASN A 268 -0.35 -3.11 12.35
C ASN A 268 -0.71 -1.77 12.98
N GLY A 269 0.30 -0.98 13.35
CA GLY A 269 0.12 0.39 13.83
C GLY A 269 -0.61 1.23 12.80
N LYS A 270 -0.13 1.25 11.55
CA LYS A 270 -0.75 2.03 10.46
C LYS A 270 -2.15 1.56 10.07
N LEU A 271 -2.43 0.26 10.11
CA LEU A 271 -3.78 -0.25 9.86
C LEU A 271 -4.76 0.16 10.97
N LEU A 272 -4.35 0.07 12.25
CA LEU A 272 -5.16 0.51 13.37
C LEU A 272 -5.38 2.02 13.36
N ASP A 273 -4.32 2.77 13.10
CA ASP A 273 -4.31 4.23 12.94
C ASP A 273 -5.30 4.68 11.86
N SER A 274 -5.21 4.07 10.67
CA SER A 274 -6.12 4.32 9.54
C SER A 274 -7.58 4.02 9.87
N LEU A 275 -7.84 2.95 10.62
CA LEU A 275 -9.19 2.61 11.07
C LEU A 275 -9.73 3.65 12.05
N VAL A 276 -8.95 4.06 13.04
CA VAL A 276 -9.35 5.06 14.05
C VAL A 276 -9.59 6.42 13.38
N ILE A 277 -8.69 6.86 12.51
CA ILE A 277 -8.86 8.11 11.76
C ILE A 277 -10.09 8.06 10.84
N GLY A 278 -10.33 6.94 10.16
CA GLY A 278 -11.55 6.74 9.37
C GLY A 278 -12.83 6.86 10.21
N ILE A 279 -12.85 6.30 11.42
CA ILE A 279 -13.99 6.42 12.34
C ILE A 279 -14.17 7.86 12.83
N ILE A 280 -13.09 8.54 13.23
CA ILE A 280 -13.14 9.94 13.65
C ILE A 280 -13.65 10.82 12.51
N ALA A 281 -13.13 10.62 11.30
CA ALA A 281 -13.58 11.34 10.10
C ALA A 281 -15.07 11.12 9.85
N LEU A 282 -15.58 9.88 9.99
CA LEU A 282 -17.00 9.58 9.82
C LEU A 282 -17.87 10.33 10.85
N VAL A 283 -17.48 10.30 12.12
CA VAL A 283 -18.23 10.96 13.19
C VAL A 283 -18.21 12.48 13.00
N CYS A 284 -17.03 13.07 12.77
CA CYS A 284 -16.90 14.51 12.58
C CYS A 284 -17.60 15.02 11.32
N CYS A 285 -17.52 14.30 10.19
CA CYS A 285 -18.21 14.70 8.97
C CYS A 285 -19.74 14.68 9.14
N ASN A 286 -20.28 13.73 9.90
CA ASN A 286 -21.71 13.72 10.23
C ASN A 286 -22.10 14.89 11.16
N ILE A 287 -21.31 15.17 12.19
CA ILE A 287 -21.58 16.29 13.13
C ILE A 287 -21.52 17.65 12.39
N LEU A 288 -20.51 17.83 11.55
CA LEU A 288 -20.31 19.06 10.77
C LEU A 288 -21.21 19.14 9.53
N SER A 289 -22.04 18.13 9.28
CA SER A 289 -22.97 18.07 8.16
C SER A 289 -22.31 18.28 6.79
N PHE A 290 -21.12 17.69 6.58
CA PHE A 290 -20.47 17.68 5.28
C PHE A 290 -21.21 16.76 4.30
N PRO A 291 -21.17 17.05 2.98
CA PRO A 291 -21.75 16.17 1.99
C PRO A 291 -20.99 14.84 1.93
N TYR A 292 -21.70 13.74 1.69
CA TYR A 292 -21.15 12.38 1.57
C TYR A 292 -20.20 11.94 2.73
N PRO A 293 -20.63 12.04 4.01
CA PRO A 293 -19.73 11.82 5.16
C PRO A 293 -18.96 10.50 5.12
N ALA A 294 -19.60 9.43 4.68
CA ALA A 294 -19.01 8.09 4.72
C ALA A 294 -18.01 7.84 3.59
N LEU A 295 -18.18 8.46 2.43
CA LEU A 295 -17.24 8.44 1.32
C LEU A 295 -15.99 9.23 1.70
N LEU A 296 -16.18 10.44 2.23
CA LEU A 296 -15.08 11.26 2.73
C LEU A 296 -14.28 10.48 3.78
N ALA A 297 -14.97 9.93 4.78
CA ALA A 297 -14.33 9.14 5.84
C ALA A 297 -13.62 7.88 5.32
N THR A 298 -14.19 7.20 4.32
CA THR A 298 -13.54 6.03 3.70
C THR A 298 -12.28 6.43 2.95
N ILE A 299 -12.34 7.48 2.14
CA ILE A 299 -11.18 7.97 1.38
C ILE A 299 -10.08 8.40 2.36
N ILE A 300 -10.41 9.20 3.37
CA ILE A 300 -9.46 9.66 4.41
C ILE A 300 -8.86 8.46 5.15
N GLY A 301 -9.69 7.52 5.61
CA GLY A 301 -9.23 6.33 6.34
C GLY A 301 -8.32 5.43 5.50
N VAL A 302 -8.71 5.12 4.26
CA VAL A 302 -7.92 4.24 3.36
C VAL A 302 -6.60 4.90 2.96
N THR A 303 -6.63 6.20 2.64
CA THR A 303 -5.41 6.91 2.23
C THR A 303 -4.45 7.09 3.39
N ASN A 304 -4.92 7.15 4.65
CA ASN A 304 -4.05 7.28 5.83
C ASN A 304 -3.09 6.09 6.07
N VAL A 305 -3.29 4.99 5.36
CA VAL A 305 -2.34 3.86 5.34
C VAL A 305 -0.98 4.30 4.78
N ILE A 306 -0.97 5.28 3.87
CA ILE A 306 0.27 5.84 3.30
C ILE A 306 0.81 6.93 4.24
N PRO A 307 2.02 6.77 4.81
CA PRO A 307 2.61 7.78 5.68
C PRO A 307 2.88 9.08 4.92
N PHE A 308 2.70 10.23 5.58
CA PHE A 308 2.96 11.59 5.09
C PHE A 308 2.10 12.05 3.90
N PHE A 309 1.98 11.23 2.84
CA PHE A 309 1.23 11.54 1.62
C PHE A 309 -0.24 11.14 1.68
N GLY A 310 -0.59 10.13 2.49
CA GLY A 310 -1.97 9.68 2.66
C GLY A 310 -2.97 10.82 2.90
N PRO A 311 -2.71 11.69 3.89
CA PRO A 311 -3.51 12.88 4.15
C PRO A 311 -3.75 13.76 2.92
N PHE A 312 -2.71 14.05 2.14
CA PHE A 312 -2.83 14.89 0.94
C PHE A 312 -3.56 14.19 -0.19
N ILE A 313 -3.25 12.90 -0.42
CA ILE A 313 -3.89 12.07 -1.45
C ILE A 313 -5.39 11.93 -1.16
N GLY A 314 -5.80 11.81 0.10
CA GLY A 314 -7.20 11.76 0.50
C GLY A 314 -7.88 13.12 0.50
N ALA A 315 -7.20 14.16 0.98
CA ALA A 315 -7.78 15.49 1.12
C ALA A 315 -8.14 16.12 -0.23
N ILE A 316 -7.33 15.94 -1.28
CA ILE A 316 -7.57 16.54 -2.60
C ILE A 316 -8.93 16.10 -3.20
N PRO A 317 -9.21 14.81 -3.42
CA PRO A 317 -10.49 14.37 -3.98
C PRO A 317 -11.65 14.70 -3.04
N CYS A 318 -11.46 14.59 -1.73
CA CYS A 318 -12.48 14.97 -0.76
C CYS A 318 -12.83 16.47 -0.80
N ALA A 319 -11.82 17.34 -0.87
CA ALA A 319 -12.01 18.78 -0.97
C ALA A 319 -12.71 19.15 -2.29
N LEU A 320 -12.34 18.49 -3.40
CA LEU A 320 -13.03 18.68 -4.68
C LEU A 320 -14.50 18.27 -4.60
N LEU A 321 -14.81 17.13 -3.98
CA LEU A 321 -16.20 16.68 -3.76
C LEU A 321 -17.01 17.67 -2.91
N VAL A 322 -16.43 18.20 -1.84
CA VAL A 322 -17.11 19.19 -0.98
C VAL A 322 -17.21 20.55 -1.68
N PHE A 323 -16.22 20.94 -2.48
CA PHE A 323 -16.23 22.18 -3.27
C PHE A 323 -17.36 22.17 -4.30
N LEU A 324 -17.60 21.02 -4.94
CA LEU A 324 -18.72 20.80 -5.85
C LEU A 324 -20.10 20.82 -5.18
N ASP A 325 -20.19 20.77 -3.86
CA ASP A 325 -21.44 21.00 -3.13
C ASP A 325 -21.55 22.46 -2.68
N SER A 326 -20.49 22.97 -2.07
CA SER A 326 -20.43 24.36 -1.62
C SER A 326 -18.98 24.82 -1.42
N PRO A 327 -18.55 25.91 -2.08
CA PRO A 327 -17.20 26.47 -1.90
C PRO A 327 -16.90 26.86 -0.45
N ILE A 328 -17.91 27.36 0.29
CA ILE A 328 -17.76 27.76 1.70
C ILE A 328 -17.57 26.52 2.59
N LYS A 329 -18.33 25.44 2.36
CA LYS A 329 -18.12 24.18 3.08
C LYS A 329 -16.76 23.58 2.79
N CYS A 330 -16.22 23.76 1.59
CA CYS A 330 -14.87 23.31 1.26
C CYS A 330 -13.81 23.99 2.14
N LEU A 331 -13.97 25.29 2.45
CA LEU A 331 -13.05 25.98 3.35
C LEU A 331 -13.12 25.41 4.77
N TYR A 332 -14.34 25.18 5.29
CA TYR A 332 -14.52 24.51 6.58
C TYR A 332 -13.95 23.08 6.60
N PHE A 333 -14.14 22.34 5.50
CA PHE A 333 -13.58 21.00 5.33
C PHE A 333 -12.05 21.01 5.31
N ALA A 334 -11.44 21.97 4.63
CA ALA A 334 -9.98 22.13 4.61
C ALA A 334 -9.43 22.41 6.02
N VAL A 335 -10.06 23.31 6.78
CA VAL A 335 -9.68 23.57 8.19
C VAL A 335 -9.86 22.30 9.04
N PHE A 336 -10.98 21.60 8.89
CA PHE A 336 -11.25 20.34 9.59
C PHE A 336 -10.17 19.29 9.29
N ILE A 337 -9.82 19.08 8.02
CA ILE A 337 -8.77 18.14 7.63
C ILE A 337 -7.44 18.55 8.24
N LEU A 338 -7.06 19.83 8.20
CA LEU A 338 -5.81 20.28 8.84
C LEU A 338 -5.78 19.94 10.33
N VAL A 339 -6.89 20.17 11.05
CA VAL A 339 -6.99 19.83 12.48
C VAL A 339 -6.93 18.32 12.69
N LEU A 340 -7.68 17.54 11.91
CA LEU A 340 -7.68 16.08 11.99
C LEU A 340 -6.29 15.50 11.75
N GLN A 341 -5.56 16.05 10.78
CA GLN A 341 -4.21 15.61 10.43
C GLN A 341 -3.17 16.04 11.46
N GLN A 342 -3.35 17.17 12.15
CA GLN A 342 -2.49 17.49 13.30
C GLN A 342 -2.78 16.63 14.52
N PHE A 343 -4.03 16.24 14.73
CA PHE A 343 -4.35 15.24 15.75
C PHE A 343 -3.71 13.89 15.42
N ASP A 344 -3.79 13.46 14.16
CA ASP A 344 -3.17 12.23 13.69
C ASP A 344 -1.64 12.27 13.86
N GLY A 345 -0.98 13.25 13.25
CA GLY A 345 0.47 13.34 13.22
C GLY A 345 1.12 13.57 14.60
N ASN A 346 0.48 14.34 15.48
CA ASN A 346 1.10 14.74 16.75
C ASN A 346 0.64 13.93 17.97
N ILE A 347 -0.56 13.35 17.95
CA ILE A 347 -1.13 12.66 19.11
C ILE A 347 -1.35 11.18 18.81
N LEU A 348 -2.14 10.87 17.78
CA LEU A 348 -2.59 9.50 17.54
C LEU A 348 -1.44 8.63 17.00
N GLY A 349 -0.75 9.11 15.97
CA GLY A 349 0.38 8.47 15.32
C GLY A 349 1.45 8.05 16.33
N PRO A 350 2.04 8.95 17.13
CA PRO A 350 3.02 8.58 18.16
C PRO A 350 2.46 7.62 19.23
N LYS A 351 1.17 7.71 19.57
CA LYS A 351 0.55 6.84 20.58
C LYS A 351 0.30 5.41 20.07
N ILE A 352 0.04 5.24 18.77
CA ILE A 352 -0.19 3.94 18.14
C ILE A 352 1.12 3.33 17.63
N LEU A 353 1.94 4.12 16.92
CA LEU A 353 3.20 3.66 16.34
C LEU A 353 4.36 3.67 17.34
N GLY A 354 4.37 4.52 18.37
CA GLY A 354 5.47 4.65 19.32
C GLY A 354 6.85 4.83 18.65
N ASP A 355 7.90 4.31 19.29
CA ASP A 355 9.27 4.25 18.73
C ASP A 355 9.49 3.13 17.69
N SER A 356 8.42 2.57 17.10
CA SER A 356 8.50 1.30 16.35
C SER A 356 9.41 1.32 15.12
N THR A 357 9.75 2.50 14.58
CA THR A 357 10.69 2.62 13.46
C THR A 357 12.04 3.20 13.84
N GLY A 358 12.14 4.00 14.91
CA GLY A 358 13.39 4.63 15.34
C GLY A 358 14.10 5.48 14.27
N LEU A 359 13.38 5.87 13.20
CA LEU A 359 13.91 6.64 12.08
C LEU A 359 13.63 8.13 12.27
N ALA A 360 14.61 8.97 11.96
CA ALA A 360 14.38 10.41 11.83
C ALA A 360 13.41 10.70 10.67
N SER A 361 12.63 11.78 10.77
CA SER A 361 11.61 12.15 9.77
C SER A 361 12.16 12.27 8.34
N PHE A 362 13.41 12.73 8.20
CA PHE A 362 14.11 12.76 6.91
C PHE A 362 14.20 11.37 6.27
N TRP A 363 14.60 10.35 7.02
CA TRP A 363 14.75 8.99 6.53
C TRP A 363 13.40 8.33 6.19
N VAL A 364 12.34 8.72 6.90
CA VAL A 364 10.96 8.31 6.56
C VAL A 364 10.56 8.88 5.21
N LEU A 365 10.75 10.19 4.98
CA LEU A 365 10.45 10.83 3.70
C LEU A 365 11.29 10.27 2.55
N PHE A 366 12.60 10.14 2.76
CA PHE A 366 13.53 9.55 1.79
C PHE A 366 13.08 8.15 1.39
N SER A 367 12.71 7.32 2.37
CA SER A 367 12.24 5.97 2.13
C SER A 367 10.98 5.93 1.26
N ILE A 368 9.98 6.75 1.57
CA ILE A 368 8.72 6.78 0.79
C ILE A 368 8.99 7.21 -0.66
N LEU A 369 9.83 8.22 -0.87
CA LEU A 369 10.16 8.69 -2.21
C LEU A 369 10.95 7.64 -2.99
N LEU A 370 11.95 7.02 -2.37
CA LEU A 370 12.78 5.99 -3.00
C LEU A 370 11.97 4.76 -3.36
N PHE A 371 11.30 4.14 -2.38
CA PHE A 371 10.54 2.92 -2.61
C PHE A 371 9.25 3.20 -3.39
N GLY A 372 8.64 4.37 -3.23
CA GLY A 372 7.52 4.82 -4.05
C GLY A 372 7.88 4.96 -5.53
N GLY A 373 9.08 5.48 -5.85
CA GLY A 373 9.58 5.53 -7.22
C GLY A 373 9.90 4.15 -7.80
N LEU A 374 10.39 3.22 -6.98
CA LEU A 374 10.79 1.87 -7.43
C LEU A 374 9.61 0.88 -7.55
N PHE A 375 8.68 0.93 -6.60
CA PHE A 375 7.62 -0.08 -6.43
C PHE A 375 6.21 0.52 -6.37
N GLY A 376 6.04 1.81 -6.67
CA GLY A 376 4.75 2.50 -6.68
C GLY A 376 4.07 2.50 -5.31
N PHE A 377 2.76 2.30 -5.30
CA PHE A 377 1.93 2.28 -4.08
C PHE A 377 2.45 1.30 -3.01
N ALA A 378 2.84 0.09 -3.42
CA ALA A 378 3.37 -0.91 -2.49
C ALA A 378 4.66 -0.43 -1.81
N GLY A 379 5.51 0.28 -2.56
CA GLY A 379 6.72 0.91 -2.05
C GLY A 379 6.46 2.08 -1.10
N MET A 380 5.39 2.85 -1.31
CA MET A 380 5.03 3.94 -0.38
C MET A 380 4.54 3.40 0.98
N VAL A 381 3.77 2.31 0.97
CA VAL A 381 3.25 1.69 2.21
C VAL A 381 4.34 0.92 2.95
N LEU A 382 5.14 0.12 2.24
CA LEU A 382 6.14 -0.78 2.85
C LEU A 382 7.55 -0.17 2.91
N GLY A 383 7.79 0.95 2.25
CA GLY A 383 9.12 1.56 2.18
C GLY A 383 9.66 1.90 3.56
N VAL A 384 8.88 2.59 4.39
CA VAL A 384 9.30 3.02 5.73
C VAL A 384 9.83 1.87 6.58
N PRO A 385 9.09 0.76 6.80
CA PRO A 385 9.59 -0.33 7.62
C PRO A 385 10.71 -1.12 6.92
N VAL A 386 10.74 -1.21 5.59
CA VAL A 386 11.88 -1.80 4.86
C VAL A 386 13.16 -0.99 5.08
N PHE A 387 13.07 0.32 4.99
CA PHE A 387 14.20 1.20 5.26
C PHE A 387 14.63 1.15 6.73
N ALA A 388 13.68 1.05 7.66
CA ALA A 388 13.98 0.87 9.08
C ALA A 388 14.75 -0.43 9.34
N MET A 389 14.44 -1.53 8.63
CA MET A 389 15.22 -2.76 8.69
C MET A 389 16.64 -2.57 8.15
N ILE A 390 16.79 -1.92 6.99
CA ILE A 390 18.11 -1.64 6.40
C ILE A 390 18.93 -0.76 7.35
N TYR A 391 18.33 0.31 7.89
CA TYR A 391 18.96 1.21 8.84
C TYR A 391 19.38 0.48 10.13
N SER A 392 18.53 -0.40 10.66
CA SER A 392 18.86 -1.23 11.83
C SER A 392 20.08 -2.12 11.57
N ILE A 393 20.15 -2.77 10.41
CA ILE A 393 21.29 -3.62 10.03
C ILE A 393 22.56 -2.78 9.90
N LEU A 394 22.50 -1.65 9.18
CA LEU A 394 23.64 -0.75 9.01
C LEU A 394 24.15 -0.21 10.35
N ARG A 395 23.23 0.23 11.24
CA ARG A 395 23.57 0.69 12.58
C ARG A 395 24.30 -0.40 13.38
N ARG A 396 23.81 -1.64 13.37
CA ARG A 396 24.45 -2.76 14.06
C ARG A 396 25.84 -3.07 13.49
N LEU A 397 26.02 -3.01 12.17
CA LEU A 397 27.32 -3.21 11.53
C LEU A 397 28.33 -2.12 11.92
N VAL A 398 27.90 -0.86 11.97
CA VAL A 398 28.75 0.27 12.42
C VAL A 398 29.15 0.07 13.88
N LEU A 399 28.19 -0.20 14.78
CA LEU A 399 28.46 -0.42 16.21
C LEU A 399 29.39 -1.61 16.43
N TYR A 400 29.20 -2.70 15.67
CA TYR A 400 30.11 -3.85 15.71
C TYR A 400 31.53 -3.47 15.29
N GLY A 401 31.68 -2.66 14.23
CA GLY A 401 32.98 -2.15 13.79
C GLY A 401 33.67 -1.27 14.83
N LEU A 402 32.92 -0.42 15.53
CA LEU A 402 33.42 0.43 16.62
C LEU A 402 33.85 -0.39 17.84
N ARG A 403 33.01 -1.33 18.30
CA ARG A 403 33.34 -2.26 19.41
C ARG A 403 34.59 -3.06 19.13
N ARG A 404 34.72 -3.61 17.92
CA ARG A 404 35.90 -4.39 17.53
C ARG A 404 37.19 -3.55 17.56
N ARG A 405 37.07 -2.23 17.41
CA ARG A 405 38.20 -1.29 17.44
C ARG A 405 38.41 -0.61 18.79
N GLY A 406 37.54 -0.86 19.79
CA GLY A 406 37.60 -0.18 21.10
C GLY A 406 37.23 1.30 21.03
N LEU A 407 36.39 1.70 20.07
CA LEU A 407 36.00 3.10 19.85
C LEU A 407 34.64 3.42 20.50
N PRO A 408 34.37 4.70 20.86
CA PRO A 408 33.10 5.09 21.45
C PRO A 408 31.94 4.85 20.49
N GLU A 409 30.80 4.39 21.00
CA GLU A 409 29.58 4.11 20.21
C GLU A 409 28.66 5.34 20.10
N ASP A 410 28.79 6.29 21.03
CA ASP A 410 27.91 7.46 21.08
C ASP A 410 28.25 8.44 19.97
N THR A 411 27.20 8.85 19.24
CA THR A 411 27.32 9.76 18.10
C THR A 411 27.89 11.11 18.54
N GLU A 412 27.66 11.53 19.78
CA GLU A 412 28.19 12.77 20.35
C GLU A 412 29.72 12.85 20.32
N CYS A 413 30.41 11.71 20.45
CA CYS A 413 31.87 11.66 20.36
C CYS A 413 32.41 11.96 18.95
N TYR A 414 31.55 12.02 17.93
CA TYR A 414 31.91 12.25 16.53
C TYR A 414 31.38 13.58 15.98
N ILE A 415 30.78 14.42 16.81
CA ILE A 415 30.29 15.74 16.39
C ILE A 415 31.47 16.71 16.28
N GLY A 416 31.61 17.37 15.13
CA GLY A 416 32.68 18.33 14.87
C GLY A 416 33.99 17.69 14.36
N PRO A 417 35.08 18.45 14.29
CA PRO A 417 36.38 17.94 13.86
C PRO A 417 36.90 16.90 14.87
N THR A 418 37.03 15.65 14.44
CA THR A 418 37.58 14.57 15.28
C THR A 418 39.10 14.51 15.17
N GLY A 419 39.79 14.54 16.31
CA GLY A 419 41.22 14.24 16.39
C GLY A 419 41.51 12.74 16.26
N PRO A 420 42.76 12.28 16.46
CA PRO A 420 43.06 10.85 16.53
C PRO A 420 42.22 10.19 17.62
N MET A 421 41.37 9.24 17.23
CA MET A 421 40.49 8.55 18.18
C MET A 421 41.29 7.51 18.98
N GLU A 422 41.40 7.70 20.28
CA GLU A 422 42.05 6.74 21.18
C GLU A 422 41.16 5.51 21.40
N LYS A 423 41.80 4.34 21.45
CA LYS A 423 41.12 3.09 21.84
C LYS A 423 40.92 3.10 23.34
N ARG A 424 39.69 2.87 23.80
CA ARG A 424 39.42 2.56 25.20
C ARG A 424 39.83 1.15 25.57
#